data_AF-X0S0R5-F1
#
_entry.id   AF-X0S0R5-F1
#
_cell.length_a   1.000
_cell.length_b   1.000
_cell.length_c   1.000
_cell.angle_alpha   90.00
_cell.angle_beta   90.00
_cell.angle_gamma   90.00
#
_symmetry.space_group_name_H-M   'P 1'
#
loop_
_entity.id
_entity.type
_entity.pdbx_description
1 polymer ?
#
loop_
_entity_poly.entity_id
_entity_poly.type
_entity_poly.pdbx_seq_one_letter_code
_entity_poly.pdbx_strand_id
1 'polypeptide(L)'
;MSVDNPLGKYPDREWEKVFLDQYRYDDTFTWVCAPNDTHMCRLRAFVRNGVIIRSEQNYDHDRCGDLYGNTATKSWNPRGCPKGFTMQRRVYGPYRLKGPVIRKGWKQWADAGFPSLSDQPDLRTKYKFDDRGNDAYVRVTWNEAYRYVASGLDATAR
;
A
#
# COMPACT_ATOMS: atom_id res chain seq x y z
N MET A 1 -5.21 -50.21 -40.37
CA MET A 1 -5.55 -50.13 -38.93
C MET A 1 -5.24 -48.70 -38.50
N SER A 2 -6.26 -47.90 -38.17
CA SER A 2 -6.06 -46.51 -37.73
C SER A 2 -5.55 -46.53 -36.29
N VAL A 3 -4.48 -45.79 -36.00
CA VAL A 3 -4.03 -45.59 -34.61
C VAL A 3 -5.00 -44.61 -33.95
N ASP A 4 -5.62 -45.02 -32.85
CA ASP A 4 -6.50 -44.13 -32.06
C ASP A 4 -5.71 -42.94 -31.51
N ASN A 5 -6.30 -41.74 -31.56
CA ASN A 5 -5.63 -40.51 -31.12
C ASN A 5 -5.33 -40.57 -29.61
N PRO A 6 -4.06 -40.67 -29.19
CA PRO A 6 -3.70 -40.79 -27.78
C PRO A 6 -3.94 -39.50 -26.98
N LEU A 7 -4.27 -38.39 -27.64
CA LEU A 7 -4.65 -37.11 -27.04
C LEU A 7 -6.17 -36.85 -27.10
N GLY A 8 -6.96 -37.79 -27.65
CA GLY A 8 -8.41 -37.63 -27.79
C GLY A 8 -9.17 -37.72 -26.47
N LYS A 9 -8.53 -38.27 -25.42
CA LYS A 9 -9.09 -38.39 -24.07
C LYS A 9 -7.98 -38.22 -23.03
N TYR A 10 -8.29 -37.46 -21.98
CA TYR A 10 -7.45 -37.31 -20.79
C TYR A 10 -8.13 -38.03 -19.63
N PRO A 11 -7.90 -39.35 -19.45
CA PRO A 11 -8.63 -40.14 -18.46
C PRO A 11 -8.27 -39.77 -17.02
N ASP A 12 -7.01 -39.36 -16.77
CA ASP A 12 -6.58 -38.82 -15.48
C ASP A 12 -6.59 -37.28 -15.51
N ARG A 13 -7.35 -36.69 -14.60
CA ARG A 13 -7.53 -35.24 -14.43
C ARG A 13 -7.23 -34.79 -12.99
N GLU A 14 -6.67 -35.66 -12.16
CA GLU A 14 -6.39 -35.35 -10.75
C GLU A 14 -5.39 -34.19 -10.60
N TRP A 15 -4.48 -34.04 -11.55
CA TRP A 15 -3.54 -32.93 -11.63
C TRP A 15 -4.23 -31.55 -11.72
N GLU A 16 -5.46 -31.47 -12.25
CA GLU A 16 -6.22 -30.21 -12.36
C GLU A 16 -6.55 -29.63 -10.97
N LYS A 17 -6.66 -30.48 -9.94
CA LYS A 17 -6.94 -30.07 -8.56
C LYS A 17 -5.91 -29.07 -8.04
N VAL A 18 -4.66 -29.17 -8.48
CA VAL A 18 -3.59 -28.24 -8.10
C VAL A 18 -3.89 -26.82 -8.58
N PHE A 19 -4.32 -26.66 -9.83
CA PHE A 19 -4.63 -25.35 -10.40
C PHE A 19 -5.95 -24.77 -9.85
N LEU A 20 -6.95 -25.64 -9.63
CA LEU A 20 -8.19 -25.25 -8.97
C LEU A 20 -7.94 -24.78 -7.53
N ASP A 21 -7.03 -25.45 -6.81
CA ASP A 21 -6.59 -25.03 -5.48
C ASP A 21 -5.87 -23.68 -5.54
N GLN A 22 -4.95 -23.47 -6.49
CA GLN A 22 -4.25 -22.19 -6.64
C GLN A 22 -5.20 -21.00 -6.88
N TYR A 23 -6.28 -21.21 -7.64
CA TYR A 23 -7.27 -20.16 -7.92
C TYR A 23 -8.26 -19.93 -6.76
N ARG A 24 -8.43 -20.94 -5.89
CA ARG A 24 -9.33 -20.88 -4.72
C ARG A 24 -8.93 -19.76 -3.74
N TYR A 25 -9.92 -19.18 -3.10
CA TYR A 25 -9.80 -18.15 -2.06
C TYR A 25 -10.80 -18.45 -0.92
N ASP A 26 -10.56 -17.86 0.24
CA ASP A 26 -11.39 -18.04 1.45
C ASP A 26 -12.42 -16.92 1.58
N ASP A 27 -12.04 -15.68 1.22
CA ASP A 27 -12.91 -14.50 1.31
C ASP A 27 -12.55 -13.47 0.23
N THR A 28 -13.45 -12.50 0.02
CA THR A 28 -13.23 -11.36 -0.87
C THR A 28 -13.77 -10.08 -0.29
N PHE A 29 -13.11 -8.97 -0.62
CA PHE A 29 -13.64 -7.64 -0.33
C PHE A 29 -13.32 -6.69 -1.47
N THR A 30 -14.13 -5.66 -1.59
CA THR A 30 -13.96 -4.62 -2.61
C THR A 30 -13.14 -3.45 -2.07
N TRP A 31 -12.31 -2.87 -2.91
CA TRP A 31 -11.51 -1.69 -2.57
C TRP A 31 -11.39 -0.77 -3.79
N VAL A 32 -10.99 0.48 -3.55
CA VAL A 32 -10.76 1.47 -4.62
C VAL A 32 -9.27 1.71 -4.76
N CYS A 33 -8.76 1.54 -5.97
CA CYS A 33 -7.42 1.95 -6.32
C CYS A 33 -7.42 3.47 -6.50
N ALA A 34 -6.97 4.18 -5.47
CA ALA A 34 -7.01 5.65 -5.39
C ALA A 34 -5.63 6.35 -5.40
N PRO A 35 -4.65 5.97 -6.25
CA PRO A 35 -3.53 6.86 -6.53
C PRO A 35 -4.03 8.03 -7.40
N ASN A 36 -3.16 9.03 -7.62
CA ASN A 36 -3.45 10.10 -8.58
C ASN A 36 -3.33 9.59 -10.03
N ASP A 37 -4.23 8.70 -10.44
CA ASP A 37 -4.30 8.11 -11.79
C ASP A 37 -5.56 8.54 -12.55
N THR A 38 -6.36 9.42 -11.97
CA THR A 38 -7.66 9.92 -12.47
C THR A 38 -8.78 8.87 -12.55
N HIS A 39 -8.50 7.60 -12.20
CA HIS A 39 -9.40 6.51 -12.54
C HIS A 39 -10.27 6.04 -11.40
N MET A 40 -9.75 6.01 -10.17
CA MET A 40 -10.48 5.52 -8.98
C MET A 40 -11.15 4.15 -9.22
N CYS A 41 -10.42 3.21 -9.82
CA CYS A 41 -11.02 1.93 -10.24
C CYS A 41 -11.45 1.11 -9.02
N ARG A 42 -12.66 0.55 -9.08
CA ARG A 42 -13.16 -0.41 -8.09
C ARG A 42 -12.66 -1.82 -8.42
N LEU A 43 -11.92 -2.40 -7.49
CA LEU A 43 -11.31 -3.73 -7.61
C LEU A 43 -11.83 -4.65 -6.51
N ARG A 44 -11.69 -5.96 -6.72
CA ARG A 44 -11.94 -7.00 -5.72
C ARG A 44 -10.62 -7.64 -5.33
N ALA A 45 -10.33 -7.66 -4.04
CA ALA A 45 -9.26 -8.46 -3.48
C ALA A 45 -9.80 -9.85 -3.13
N PHE A 46 -8.99 -10.87 -3.42
CA PHE A 46 -9.25 -12.25 -3.02
C PHE A 46 -8.23 -12.66 -1.98
N VAL A 47 -8.70 -13.21 -0.88
CA VAL A 47 -7.92 -13.48 0.33
C VAL A 47 -7.81 -14.97 0.54
N ARG A 48 -6.62 -15.45 0.90
CA ARG A 48 -6.39 -16.81 1.36
C ARG A 48 -5.44 -16.79 2.54
N ASN A 49 -5.76 -17.52 3.61
CA ASN A 49 -4.98 -17.52 4.86
C ASN A 49 -4.71 -16.10 5.40
N GLY A 50 -5.69 -15.19 5.28
CA GLY A 50 -5.55 -13.80 5.70
C GLY A 50 -4.63 -12.93 4.84
N VAL A 51 -4.17 -13.41 3.69
CA VAL A 51 -3.29 -12.69 2.75
C VAL A 51 -4.00 -12.46 1.43
N ILE A 52 -3.90 -11.24 0.87
CA ILE A 52 -4.41 -10.95 -0.47
C ILE A 52 -3.53 -11.69 -1.50
N ILE A 53 -4.11 -12.66 -2.20
CA ILE A 53 -3.40 -13.47 -3.21
C ILE A 53 -3.52 -12.88 -4.62
N ARG A 54 -4.63 -12.19 -4.93
CA ARG A 54 -4.83 -11.50 -6.21
C ARG A 54 -5.85 -10.38 -6.08
N SER A 55 -5.83 -9.49 -7.05
CA SER A 55 -6.87 -8.47 -7.25
C SER A 55 -7.37 -8.52 -8.69
N GLU A 56 -8.67 -8.40 -8.88
CA GLU A 56 -9.32 -8.36 -10.21
C GLU A 56 -10.28 -7.16 -10.27
N GLN A 57 -10.75 -6.80 -11.46
CA GLN A 57 -11.81 -5.81 -11.58
C GLN A 57 -13.14 -6.36 -11.05
N ASN A 58 -13.95 -5.49 -10.46
CA ASN A 58 -15.16 -5.91 -9.74
C ASN A 58 -16.43 -5.96 -10.61
N TYR A 59 -16.41 -5.37 -11.81
CA TYR A 59 -17.50 -5.37 -12.80
C TYR A 59 -18.86 -4.86 -12.29
N ASP A 60 -18.89 -3.89 -11.37
CA ASP A 60 -20.11 -3.41 -10.71
C ASP A 60 -20.24 -1.87 -10.66
N HIS A 61 -19.57 -1.13 -11.56
CA HIS A 61 -19.58 0.34 -11.53
C HIS A 61 -20.99 0.93 -11.65
N ASP A 62 -21.91 0.26 -12.35
CA ASP A 62 -23.30 0.68 -12.51
C ASP A 62 -24.15 0.51 -11.24
N ARG A 63 -23.65 -0.26 -10.27
CA ARG A 63 -24.32 -0.49 -8.98
C ARG A 63 -23.79 0.41 -7.88
N CYS A 64 -22.74 1.19 -8.17
CA CYS A 64 -22.13 2.14 -7.25
C CYS A 64 -22.54 3.55 -7.68
N GLY A 65 -23.08 4.33 -6.75
CA GLY A 65 -23.50 5.71 -7.01
C GLY A 65 -22.95 6.69 -6.00
N ASP A 66 -23.04 7.97 -6.35
CA ASP A 66 -22.75 9.06 -5.42
C ASP A 66 -23.93 9.33 -4.48
N LEU A 67 -23.75 10.29 -3.57
CA LEU A 67 -24.78 10.69 -2.60
C LEU A 67 -26.01 11.34 -3.25
N TYR A 68 -25.92 11.74 -4.53
CA TYR A 68 -27.00 12.37 -5.29
C TYR A 68 -27.78 11.35 -6.15
N GLY A 69 -27.40 10.07 -6.11
CA GLY A 69 -28.02 9.00 -6.87
C GLY A 69 -27.50 8.87 -8.30
N ASN A 70 -26.42 9.57 -8.67
CA ASN A 70 -25.81 9.39 -9.98
C ASN A 70 -25.02 8.07 -10.01
N THR A 71 -25.20 7.30 -11.07
CA THR A 71 -24.45 6.06 -11.33
C THR A 71 -23.78 6.12 -12.70
N ALA A 72 -22.62 5.48 -12.82
CA ALA A 72 -22.00 5.26 -14.13
C ALA A 72 -22.81 4.23 -14.94
N THR A 73 -22.70 4.26 -16.27
CA THR A 73 -23.25 3.19 -17.12
C THR A 73 -22.36 1.94 -17.05
N LYS A 74 -22.94 0.77 -17.38
CA LYS A 74 -22.21 -0.52 -17.45
C LYS A 74 -20.99 -0.49 -18.38
N SER A 75 -20.98 0.39 -19.37
CA SER A 75 -19.90 0.55 -20.36
C SER A 75 -18.55 0.95 -19.75
N TRP A 76 -18.54 1.45 -18.52
CA TRP A 76 -17.30 1.76 -17.82
C TRP A 76 -16.58 0.52 -17.28
N ASN A 77 -17.26 -0.63 -17.19
CA ASN A 77 -16.59 -1.87 -16.81
C ASN A 77 -15.60 -2.32 -17.90
N PRO A 78 -14.45 -2.92 -17.53
CA PRO A 78 -14.02 -3.23 -16.16
C PRO A 78 -13.18 -2.15 -15.47
N ARG A 79 -12.75 -1.10 -16.20
CA ARG A 79 -11.61 -0.24 -15.81
C ARG A 79 -10.39 -1.09 -15.36
N GLY A 80 -9.61 -0.59 -14.40
CA GLY A 80 -8.39 -1.23 -13.90
C GLY A 80 -7.17 -0.92 -14.76
N CYS A 81 -5.98 -1.07 -14.17
CA CYS A 81 -4.72 -0.99 -14.88
C CYS A 81 -3.70 -1.96 -14.26
N PRO A 82 -2.59 -2.29 -14.95
CA PRO A 82 -1.58 -3.23 -14.43
C PRO A 82 -1.03 -2.86 -13.04
N LYS A 83 -1.00 -1.55 -12.72
CA LYS A 83 -0.53 -1.05 -11.43
C LYS A 83 -1.54 -1.34 -10.30
N GLY A 84 -2.84 -1.26 -10.58
CA GLY A 84 -3.89 -1.60 -9.62
C GLY A 84 -3.85 -3.07 -9.21
N PHE A 85 -3.59 -3.99 -10.14
CA PHE A 85 -3.52 -5.44 -9.88
C PHE A 85 -2.34 -5.88 -9.01
N THR A 86 -1.38 -4.98 -8.77
CA THR A 86 -0.17 -5.29 -8.00
C THR A 86 -0.11 -4.52 -6.68
N MET A 87 -1.20 -3.86 -6.26
CA MET A 87 -1.23 -3.02 -5.06
C MET A 87 -0.90 -3.78 -3.77
N GLN A 88 -1.26 -5.06 -3.69
CA GLN A 88 -0.88 -5.96 -2.58
C GLN A 88 0.64 -6.05 -2.37
N ARG A 89 1.46 -5.81 -3.42
CA ARG A 89 2.92 -5.71 -3.27
C ARG A 89 3.35 -4.52 -2.43
N ARG A 90 2.56 -3.44 -2.34
CA ARG A 90 2.83 -2.32 -1.41
C ARG A 90 2.45 -2.64 0.03
N VAL A 91 1.55 -3.60 0.24
CA VAL A 91 1.15 -4.06 1.57
C VAL A 91 2.22 -5.00 2.13
N TYR A 92 2.66 -5.97 1.34
CA TYR A 92 3.56 -7.04 1.79
C TYR A 92 5.03 -6.88 1.35
N GLY A 93 5.33 -5.91 0.49
CA GLY A 93 6.67 -5.69 -0.04
C GLY A 93 7.65 -5.11 0.99
N PRO A 94 8.96 -5.13 0.67
CA PRO A 94 10.02 -4.73 1.59
C PRO A 94 9.98 -3.24 1.97
N TYR A 95 9.30 -2.42 1.17
CA TYR A 95 9.19 -0.97 1.37
C TYR A 95 8.02 -0.56 2.29
N ARG A 96 7.27 -1.51 2.86
CA ARG A 96 6.17 -1.20 3.76
C ARG A 96 6.69 -0.58 5.06
N LEU A 97 6.31 0.66 5.33
CA LEU A 97 6.52 1.27 6.64
C LEU A 97 5.67 0.53 7.69
N LYS A 98 6.33 -0.08 8.67
CA LYS A 98 5.68 -0.86 9.74
C LYS A 98 5.29 -0.02 10.97
N GLY A 99 5.47 1.30 10.89
CA GLY A 99 5.13 2.26 11.96
C GLY A 99 6.09 3.47 11.99
N PRO A 100 6.00 4.32 13.01
CA PRO A 100 6.64 5.63 12.98
C PRO A 100 8.15 5.54 13.17
N VAL A 101 8.86 6.43 12.49
CA VAL A 101 10.29 6.62 12.60
C VAL A 101 10.60 8.10 12.61
N ILE A 102 11.69 8.47 13.28
CA ILE A 102 12.17 9.85 13.33
C ILE A 102 13.63 9.86 12.89
N ARG A 103 14.05 10.88 12.13
CA ARG A 103 15.45 11.06 11.76
C ARG A 103 16.29 11.25 13.03
N LYS A 104 17.37 10.49 13.20
CA LYS A 104 18.20 10.49 14.40
C LYS A 104 18.69 11.89 14.78
N GLY A 105 19.27 12.63 13.84
CA GLY A 105 19.74 14.00 14.12
C GLY A 105 18.62 14.97 14.47
N TRP A 106 17.42 14.83 13.89
CA TRP A 106 16.27 15.67 14.27
C TRP A 106 15.82 15.35 15.70
N LYS A 107 15.76 14.07 16.07
CA LYS A 107 15.40 13.67 17.44
C LYS A 107 16.40 14.22 18.45
N GLN A 108 17.70 14.15 18.17
CA GLN A 108 18.75 14.70 19.04
C GLN A 108 18.62 16.22 19.22
N TRP A 109 18.26 16.94 18.15
CA TRP A 109 17.96 18.38 18.23
C TRP A 109 16.72 18.68 19.09
N ALA A 110 15.64 17.90 18.91
CA ALA A 110 14.44 18.04 19.72
C ALA A 110 14.72 17.73 21.21
N ASP A 111 15.49 16.67 21.49
CA ASP A 111 15.91 16.29 22.84
C ASP A 111 16.80 17.36 23.50
N ALA A 112 17.53 18.15 22.70
CA ALA A 112 18.32 19.29 23.16
C ALA A 112 17.49 20.57 23.41
N GLY A 113 16.16 20.49 23.32
CA GLY A 113 15.27 21.61 23.62
C GLY A 113 15.06 22.59 22.47
N PHE A 114 15.14 22.11 21.22
CA PHE A 114 14.87 22.92 20.01
C PHE A 114 15.73 24.20 19.89
N PRO A 115 17.07 24.15 20.09
CA PRO A 115 17.90 25.35 20.01
C PRO A 115 17.83 25.98 18.61
N SER A 116 17.87 27.32 18.56
CA SER A 116 17.79 28.11 17.33
C SER A 116 18.91 27.74 16.35
N LEU A 117 18.53 27.24 15.18
CA LEU A 117 19.44 26.91 14.08
C LEU A 117 19.85 28.15 13.26
N SER A 118 19.21 29.30 13.50
CA SER A 118 19.57 30.57 12.87
C SER A 118 20.61 31.32 13.69
N ASP A 119 20.44 31.33 15.01
CA ASP A 119 21.40 31.98 15.92
C ASP A 119 22.67 31.15 16.12
N GLN A 120 22.57 29.82 15.94
CA GLN A 120 23.72 28.90 16.00
C GLN A 120 23.78 28.02 14.74
N PRO A 121 24.27 28.55 13.60
CA PRO A 121 24.28 27.84 12.31
C PRO A 121 25.02 26.50 12.34
N ASP A 122 26.07 26.35 13.15
CA ASP A 122 26.84 25.10 13.29
C ASP A 122 25.99 23.92 13.78
N LEU A 123 24.87 24.19 14.47
CA LEU A 123 23.93 23.17 14.89
C LEU A 123 23.25 22.49 13.69
N ARG A 124 23.20 23.14 12.53
CA ARG A 124 22.66 22.54 11.30
C ARG A 124 23.49 21.33 10.90
N THR A 125 24.81 21.46 10.87
CA THR A 125 25.72 20.35 10.58
C THR A 125 25.71 19.31 11.70
N LYS A 126 25.77 19.75 12.98
CA LYS A 126 25.73 18.84 14.15
C LYS A 126 24.52 17.92 14.13
N TYR A 127 23.34 18.46 13.83
CA TYR A 127 22.08 17.72 13.80
C TYR A 127 21.64 17.32 12.38
N LYS A 128 22.55 17.41 11.39
CA LYS A 128 22.35 17.03 9.98
C LYS A 128 21.09 17.62 9.33
N PHE A 129 20.84 18.91 9.55
CA PHE A 129 19.80 19.66 8.85
C PHE A 129 20.21 20.02 7.41
N ASP A 130 21.50 20.12 7.16
CA ASP A 130 22.15 20.32 5.85
C ASP A 130 22.40 19.00 5.08
N ASP A 131 22.29 17.84 5.74
CA ASP A 131 22.53 16.52 5.16
C ASP A 131 21.34 15.55 5.35
N ARG A 132 20.12 16.02 5.06
CA ARG A 132 18.90 15.19 5.16
C ARG A 132 18.85 14.19 4.00
N GLY A 133 18.78 12.90 4.34
CA GLY A 133 18.75 11.79 3.38
C GLY A 133 19.89 10.79 3.59
N ASN A 134 21.03 11.26 4.10
CA ASN A 134 22.20 10.45 4.44
C ASN A 134 22.32 10.16 5.95
N ASP A 135 21.23 10.37 6.69
CA ASP A 135 21.14 10.07 8.13
C ASP A 135 20.33 8.81 8.40
N ALA A 136 20.41 8.33 9.64
CA ALA A 136 19.65 7.17 10.10
C ALA A 136 18.25 7.57 10.62
N TYR A 137 17.33 6.61 10.56
CA TYR A 137 16.03 6.69 11.22
C TYR A 137 16.03 5.82 12.48
N VAL A 138 15.42 6.32 13.55
CA VAL A 138 15.17 5.56 14.77
C VAL A 138 13.69 5.23 14.88
N ARG A 139 13.40 4.00 15.31
CA ARG A 139 12.04 3.54 15.60
C ARG A 139 11.54 4.22 16.87
N VAL A 140 10.29 4.69 16.84
CA VAL A 140 9.61 5.24 18.01
C VAL A 140 8.22 4.62 18.14
N THR A 141 7.59 4.83 19.29
CA THR A 141 6.16 4.59 19.49
C THR A 141 5.33 5.72 18.88
N TRP A 142 4.03 5.47 18.66
CA TRP A 142 3.11 6.52 18.21
C TRP A 142 3.00 7.66 19.23
N ASN A 143 2.97 7.36 20.53
CA ASN A 143 2.92 8.39 21.59
C ASN A 143 4.15 9.31 21.57
N GLU A 144 5.34 8.75 21.36
CA GLU A 144 6.56 9.54 21.20
C GLU A 144 6.48 10.38 19.92
N ALA A 145 6.07 9.80 18.79
CA ALA A 145 5.94 10.53 17.53
C ALA A 145 5.00 11.74 17.66
N TYR A 146 3.83 11.56 18.29
CA TYR A 146 2.90 12.66 18.54
C TYR A 146 3.48 13.73 19.45
N ARG A 147 4.15 13.33 20.55
CA ARG A 147 4.81 14.27 21.45
C ARG A 147 5.87 15.10 20.73
N TYR A 148 6.73 14.45 19.95
CA TYR A 148 7.77 15.13 19.19
C TYR A 148 7.20 16.11 18.16
N VAL A 149 6.17 15.72 17.41
CA VAL A 149 5.51 16.60 16.44
C VAL A 149 4.89 17.82 17.15
N ALA A 150 4.16 17.61 18.25
CA ALA A 150 3.53 18.69 19.00
C ALA A 150 4.58 19.65 19.60
N SER A 151 5.64 19.13 20.23
CA SER A 151 6.72 19.95 20.78
C SER A 151 7.49 20.71 19.70
N GLY A 152 7.70 20.11 18.53
CA GLY A 152 8.33 20.79 17.39
C GLY A 152 7.49 21.94 16.84
N LEU A 153 6.16 21.78 16.79
CA LEU A 153 5.24 22.85 16.41
C LEU A 153 5.24 23.99 17.45
N ASP A 154 5.14 23.67 18.74
CA ASP A 154 5.20 24.68 19.83
C ASP A 154 6.52 25.46 19.80
N ALA A 155 7.66 24.77 19.65
CA ALA A 155 8.97 25.41 19.60
C ALA A 155 9.15 26.35 18.40
N THR A 156 8.45 26.11 17.28
CA THR A 156 8.53 26.95 16.07
C THR A 156 7.56 28.14 16.14
N ALA A 157 6.53 28.04 16.97
CA ALA A 157 5.51 29.09 17.14
C ALA A 157 5.92 30.17 18.14
N ARG A 158 6.93 29.90 18.98
CA ARG A 158 7.51 30.85 19.95
C ARG A 158 8.62 31.67 19.31
#